data_AF-A0A2D6PQZ5-F1
#
_entry.id   AF-A0A2D6PQZ5-F1
#
_cell.length_a   1.000
_cell.length_b   1.000
_cell.length_c   1.000
_cell.angle_alpha   90.00
_cell.angle_beta   90.00
_cell.angle_gamma   90.00
#
_symmetry.space_group_name_H-M   'P 1'
#
loop_
_entity.id
_entity.type
_entity.pdbx_description
1 polymer ?
#
loop_
_entity_poly.entity_id
_entity_poly.type
_entity_poly.pdbx_seq_one_letter_code
_entity_poly.pdbx_strand_id
1 'polypeptide(L)'
;MRNTILVSLTLGLLLACVATAPAQLSGALTIDGSQATSATNYNSFLAAVSDMLAQGVSSAVTFTVATGPGPYAGFSIPVAIPGVSATNPVTFVAGAGASPRISGVSPFGTADVVSLGTSATAGTGPTDVTLDGIEFDGAASGAGVMISGCARISVRNCLVRNCGVGIYLAGSVTCNIDSNEVRSVGSTVASPGSSTYTGGITLYQGSSNNAVQRNNVHDCTGNGIFVGSSSTGVAFLSAGNTVINNFVSNCPGSGVYPAGISLRYAASAIVANNSVWMPAGSTNDGIYISGSASTPTPTEVSNNISKHDGTGACIGFQVTTQLVPTILDFNVYDPAPSAFVGTVAAITYPMLAAWQAVTLPNLGGSEQNSVQGPADFASATDLHILASSAGFRTGVSVPQVIDDIDGDPRLVPPSRGADELSGVGLFAAFLALPTSGPAPLLVSFADASITNDPAGVQTWAWDFQDDGIDDAFIQTPVFTYNCPGTYSVRLTVTDLINGTSTVLRPNLITVGDYQLSMTSSGAGDLNVNPVPASCYPTVTEGWTFVSFATTPGMVGGGIWFGINPDSATLLGLSSPLAVSNPLHFIPTANTYPNTSLVLPPGSVNAPGLTMDAVQVMIDATGSLVYWSNVAQVGF
;
A
#
# COMPACT_ATOMS: atom_id res chain seq x y z
N MET A 1 30.60 -80.16 10.04
CA MET A 1 31.37 -79.39 9.05
C MET A 1 30.47 -79.19 7.84
N ARG A 2 29.93 -77.98 7.66
CA ARG A 2 28.94 -77.65 6.63
C ARG A 2 29.63 -76.83 5.53
N ASN A 3 29.39 -77.28 4.30
CA ASN A 3 29.05 -76.54 3.08
C ASN A 3 29.86 -75.30 2.67
N THR A 4 30.37 -75.38 1.43
CA THR A 4 30.67 -74.23 0.58
C THR A 4 29.78 -74.33 -0.67
N ILE A 5 28.92 -73.34 -0.92
CA ILE A 5 28.32 -73.05 -2.22
C ILE A 5 28.53 -71.56 -2.47
N LEU A 6 29.17 -71.25 -3.60
CA LEU A 6 29.35 -69.90 -4.13
C LEU A 6 28.00 -69.33 -4.59
N VAL A 7 27.76 -68.05 -4.28
CA VAL A 7 26.79 -67.21 -4.98
C VAL A 7 27.50 -65.92 -5.39
N SER A 8 27.49 -65.62 -6.69
CA SER A 8 28.03 -64.39 -7.27
C SER A 8 27.13 -63.20 -6.93
N LEU A 9 27.70 -62.14 -6.35
CA LEU A 9 27.04 -60.84 -6.25
C LEU A 9 27.24 -60.08 -7.58
N THR A 10 26.16 -59.90 -8.34
CA THR A 10 26.06 -58.82 -9.34
C THR A 10 25.74 -57.52 -8.61
N LEU A 11 26.70 -56.60 -8.58
CA LEU A 11 26.55 -55.25 -8.03
C LEU A 11 25.74 -54.40 -9.05
N GLY A 12 24.44 -54.28 -8.83
CA GLY A 12 23.60 -53.31 -9.53
C GLY A 12 23.92 -51.90 -9.05
N LEU A 13 24.51 -51.08 -9.92
CA LEU A 13 24.75 -49.67 -9.66
C LEU A 13 23.38 -48.96 -9.66
N LEU A 14 22.77 -48.82 -8.47
CA LEU A 14 21.60 -47.97 -8.28
C LEU A 14 22.09 -46.52 -8.35
N LEU A 15 22.03 -45.91 -9.54
CA LEU A 15 22.13 -44.46 -9.68
C LEU A 15 20.91 -43.87 -8.97
N ALA A 16 21.04 -43.60 -7.68
CA ALA A 16 20.13 -42.69 -6.99
C ALA A 16 20.38 -41.32 -7.63
N CYS A 17 19.57 -40.98 -8.64
CA CYS A 17 19.32 -39.60 -9.01
C CYS A 17 18.79 -38.93 -7.75
N VAL A 18 19.68 -38.28 -6.99
CA VAL A 18 19.28 -37.30 -5.99
C VAL A 18 18.73 -36.16 -6.83
N ALA A 19 17.44 -36.21 -7.13
CA ALA A 19 16.73 -35.05 -7.61
C ALA A 19 16.88 -34.01 -6.49
N THR A 20 17.82 -33.08 -6.69
CA THR A 20 17.91 -31.88 -5.86
C THR A 20 16.53 -31.26 -5.85
N ALA A 21 15.99 -31.01 -4.66
CA ALA A 21 14.70 -30.35 -4.52
C ALA A 21 14.71 -29.09 -5.42
N PRO A 22 13.66 -28.86 -6.21
CA PRO A 22 13.60 -27.71 -7.10
C PRO A 22 13.77 -26.42 -6.28
N ALA A 23 14.54 -25.46 -6.83
CA ALA A 23 15.01 -24.30 -6.09
C ALA A 23 13.86 -23.32 -5.81
N GLN A 24 13.57 -23.07 -4.52
CA GLN A 24 12.50 -22.16 -4.11
C GLN A 24 12.61 -20.80 -4.81
N LEU A 25 11.45 -20.20 -5.08
CA LEU A 25 11.36 -18.92 -5.77
C LEU A 25 11.92 -17.79 -4.91
N SER A 26 12.51 -16.79 -5.58
CA SER A 26 13.08 -15.60 -4.96
C SER A 26 13.18 -14.46 -5.96
N GLY A 27 13.12 -13.23 -5.46
CA GLY A 27 13.44 -12.03 -6.25
C GLY A 27 12.38 -11.65 -7.28
N ALA A 28 12.84 -11.00 -8.36
CA ALA A 28 11.99 -10.46 -9.40
C ALA A 28 11.74 -11.49 -10.52
N LEU A 29 10.47 -11.73 -10.80
CA LEU A 29 9.98 -12.62 -11.84
C LEU A 29 8.96 -11.86 -12.69
N THR A 30 8.68 -12.34 -13.89
CA THR A 30 7.69 -11.73 -14.77
C THR A 30 6.56 -12.71 -15.09
N ILE A 31 5.37 -12.17 -15.33
CA ILE A 31 4.28 -12.88 -15.98
C ILE A 31 4.01 -12.16 -17.30
N ASP A 32 4.47 -12.75 -18.40
CA ASP A 32 4.31 -12.22 -19.75
C ASP A 32 3.85 -13.32 -20.69
N GLY A 33 2.58 -13.26 -21.08
CA GLY A 33 1.95 -14.23 -21.98
C GLY A 33 2.47 -14.19 -23.41
N SER A 34 3.24 -13.16 -23.79
CA SER A 34 3.91 -13.08 -25.09
C SER A 34 5.26 -13.81 -25.12
N GLN A 35 5.81 -14.16 -23.94
CA GLN A 35 7.09 -14.82 -23.77
C GLN A 35 6.90 -16.27 -23.30
N ALA A 36 7.85 -17.13 -23.67
CA ALA A 36 7.86 -18.50 -23.17
C ALA A 36 8.19 -18.54 -21.66
N THR A 37 7.71 -19.57 -20.97
CA THR A 37 8.11 -19.83 -19.59
C THR A 37 9.61 -20.12 -19.52
N SER A 38 10.30 -19.48 -18.58
CA SER A 38 11.74 -19.58 -18.34
C SER A 38 12.03 -19.51 -16.84
N ALA A 39 13.31 -19.41 -16.45
CA ALA A 39 13.68 -19.25 -15.04
C ALA A 39 13.24 -17.91 -14.44
N THR A 40 12.94 -16.91 -15.26
CA THR A 40 12.59 -15.55 -14.83
C THR A 40 11.24 -15.07 -15.34
N ASN A 41 10.59 -15.82 -16.24
CA ASN A 41 9.29 -15.50 -16.81
C ASN A 41 8.31 -16.67 -16.74
N TYR A 42 7.05 -16.39 -16.44
CA TYR A 42 5.93 -17.30 -16.64
C TYR A 42 5.02 -16.77 -17.74
N ASN A 43 4.57 -17.66 -18.61
CA ASN A 43 3.61 -17.29 -19.65
C ASN A 43 2.17 -17.08 -19.15
N SER A 44 1.89 -17.39 -17.87
CA SER A 44 0.55 -17.28 -17.27
C SER A 44 0.61 -17.29 -15.75
N PHE A 45 -0.44 -16.75 -15.11
CA PHE A 45 -0.63 -16.85 -13.67
C PHE A 45 -0.73 -18.30 -13.20
N LEU A 46 -1.39 -19.18 -13.97
CA LEU A 46 -1.50 -20.59 -13.61
C LEU A 46 -0.13 -21.27 -13.53
N ALA A 47 0.77 -20.98 -14.47
CA ALA A 47 2.13 -21.50 -14.44
C ALA A 47 2.92 -20.97 -13.23
N ALA A 48 2.86 -19.65 -12.98
CA ALA A 48 3.51 -19.03 -11.83
C ALA A 48 3.02 -19.60 -10.50
N VAL A 49 1.70 -19.70 -10.33
CA VAL A 49 1.09 -20.21 -9.10
C VAL A 49 1.36 -21.70 -8.91
N SER A 50 1.29 -22.51 -9.97
CA SER A 50 1.62 -23.94 -9.89
C SER A 50 3.06 -24.13 -9.40
N ASP A 51 3.98 -23.33 -9.91
CA ASP A 51 5.39 -23.42 -9.54
C ASP A 51 5.63 -22.94 -8.11
N MET A 52 4.98 -21.84 -7.73
CA MET A 52 5.00 -21.29 -6.38
C MET A 52 4.44 -22.24 -5.33
N LEU A 53 3.36 -22.96 -5.62
CA LEU A 53 2.81 -23.96 -4.69
C LEU A 53 3.68 -25.21 -4.61
N ALA A 54 4.39 -25.57 -5.69
CA ALA A 54 5.26 -26.75 -5.72
C ALA A 54 6.61 -26.51 -5.04
N GLN A 55 7.23 -25.35 -5.25
CA GLN A 55 8.58 -25.03 -4.79
C GLN A 55 8.60 -24.18 -3.51
N GLY A 56 7.55 -23.39 -3.27
CA GLY A 56 7.55 -22.37 -2.23
C GLY A 56 8.51 -21.21 -2.54
N VAL A 57 8.64 -20.29 -1.59
CA VAL A 57 9.52 -19.13 -1.69
C VAL A 57 10.61 -19.17 -0.62
N SER A 58 11.77 -18.61 -0.92
CA SER A 58 12.91 -18.48 0.02
C SER A 58 13.19 -17.03 0.44
N SER A 59 12.71 -16.05 -0.34
CA SER A 59 12.75 -14.62 -0.04
C SER A 59 11.51 -13.94 -0.61
N ALA A 60 11.41 -12.61 -0.48
CA ALA A 60 10.37 -11.84 -1.16
C ALA A 60 10.36 -12.14 -2.67
N VAL A 61 9.18 -12.40 -3.22
CA VAL A 61 8.96 -12.66 -4.65
C VAL A 61 8.06 -11.58 -5.22
N THR A 62 8.49 -10.96 -6.31
CA THR A 62 7.69 -9.98 -7.05
C THR A 62 7.49 -10.47 -8.47
N PHE A 63 6.23 -10.74 -8.84
CA PHE A 63 5.79 -11.00 -10.20
C PHE A 63 5.36 -9.68 -10.84
N THR A 64 6.19 -9.17 -11.75
CA THR A 64 5.83 -8.03 -12.60
C THR A 64 5.00 -8.54 -13.79
N VAL A 65 3.74 -8.13 -13.86
CA VAL A 65 2.78 -8.62 -14.85
C VAL A 65 2.78 -7.69 -16.07
N ALA A 66 3.09 -8.25 -17.24
CA ALA A 66 3.19 -7.48 -18.48
C ALA A 66 1.81 -6.99 -18.97
N THR A 67 1.76 -5.79 -19.53
CA THR A 67 0.54 -5.02 -19.80
C THR A 67 -0.08 -5.28 -21.19
N GLY A 68 0.69 -5.85 -22.12
CA GLY A 68 0.30 -6.11 -23.51
C GLY A 68 -0.37 -7.47 -23.85
N PRO A 69 -0.04 -8.61 -23.20
CA PRO A 69 -0.58 -9.93 -23.57
C PRO A 69 -2.02 -10.21 -23.12
N GLY A 70 -2.68 -9.26 -22.46
CA GLY A 70 -3.97 -9.46 -21.81
C GLY A 70 -5.15 -9.63 -22.78
N PRO A 71 -6.30 -10.14 -22.30
CA PRO A 71 -6.56 -10.48 -20.90
C PRO A 71 -5.92 -11.82 -20.48
N TYR A 72 -5.25 -11.83 -19.34
CA TYR A 72 -4.80 -13.06 -18.70
C TYR A 72 -5.99 -13.84 -18.13
N ALA A 73 -5.88 -15.17 -18.10
CA ALA A 73 -6.89 -16.00 -17.46
C ALA A 73 -6.90 -15.81 -15.93
N GLY A 74 -8.10 -15.83 -15.34
CA GLY A 74 -8.30 -15.91 -13.89
C GLY A 74 -7.52 -17.06 -13.24
N PHE A 75 -7.13 -16.89 -11.97
CA PHE A 75 -6.30 -17.85 -11.25
C PHE A 75 -6.74 -18.03 -9.80
N SER A 76 -6.23 -19.07 -9.15
CA SER A 76 -6.48 -19.29 -7.73
C SER A 76 -5.24 -19.75 -6.99
N ILE A 77 -5.11 -19.30 -5.74
CA ILE A 77 -4.11 -19.77 -4.78
C ILE A 77 -4.89 -20.44 -3.63
N PRO A 78 -5.15 -21.76 -3.71
CA PRO A 78 -6.17 -22.40 -2.86
C PRO A 78 -5.72 -22.64 -1.41
N VAL A 79 -4.42 -22.59 -1.15
CA VAL A 79 -3.79 -22.96 0.13
C VAL A 79 -2.60 -22.05 0.43
N ALA A 80 -2.06 -22.16 1.65
CA ALA A 80 -0.82 -21.50 2.03
C ALA A 80 0.35 -21.89 1.10
N ILE A 81 1.15 -20.89 0.73
CA ILE A 81 2.35 -21.07 -0.09
C ILE A 81 3.53 -21.35 0.86
N PRO A 82 4.30 -22.43 0.68
CA PRO A 82 5.44 -22.72 1.54
C PRO A 82 6.47 -21.59 1.53
N GLY A 83 6.92 -21.17 2.71
CA GLY A 83 7.96 -20.14 2.88
C GLY A 83 7.47 -18.69 2.83
N VAL A 84 6.20 -18.44 2.46
CA VAL A 84 5.63 -17.09 2.46
C VAL A 84 5.37 -16.60 3.88
N SER A 85 5.74 -15.36 4.13
CA SER A 85 5.60 -14.68 5.42
C SER A 85 5.74 -13.16 5.23
N ALA A 86 5.58 -12.38 6.31
CA ALA A 86 5.77 -10.92 6.26
C ALA A 86 7.18 -10.50 5.79
N THR A 87 8.20 -11.34 5.97
CA THR A 87 9.56 -11.09 5.49
C THR A 87 9.81 -11.65 4.08
N ASN A 88 9.00 -12.61 3.64
CA ASN A 88 9.05 -13.23 2.32
C ASN A 88 7.69 -13.10 1.61
N PRO A 89 7.19 -11.88 1.37
CA PRO A 89 5.89 -11.68 0.75
C PRO A 89 5.92 -12.08 -0.72
N VAL A 90 4.72 -12.34 -1.26
CA VAL A 90 4.51 -12.52 -2.71
C VAL A 90 3.72 -11.34 -3.22
N THR A 91 4.25 -10.66 -4.23
CA THR A 91 3.59 -9.50 -4.85
C THR A 91 3.35 -9.76 -6.32
N PHE A 92 2.11 -9.61 -6.77
CA PHE A 92 1.77 -9.48 -8.19
C PHE A 92 1.52 -8.00 -8.45
N VAL A 93 2.39 -7.38 -9.24
CA VAL A 93 2.36 -5.94 -9.52
C VAL A 93 2.31 -5.69 -11.02
N ALA A 94 1.57 -4.67 -11.42
CA ALA A 94 1.60 -4.21 -12.81
C ALA A 94 3.02 -3.80 -13.24
N GLY A 95 3.42 -4.24 -14.43
CA GLY A 95 4.59 -3.67 -15.12
C GLY A 95 4.33 -2.25 -15.63
N ALA A 96 5.36 -1.60 -16.17
CA ALA A 96 5.23 -0.28 -16.75
C ALA A 96 4.18 -0.24 -17.89
N GLY A 97 3.35 0.80 -17.91
CA GLY A 97 2.27 0.97 -18.88
C GLY A 97 0.88 0.81 -18.27
N ALA A 98 -0.11 0.46 -19.11
CA ALA A 98 -1.50 0.30 -18.68
C ALA A 98 -1.70 -0.92 -17.76
N SER A 99 -2.66 -0.91 -16.83
CA SER A 99 -2.90 -2.03 -15.92
C SER A 99 -3.11 -3.36 -16.67
N PRO A 100 -2.41 -4.44 -16.29
CA PRO A 100 -2.62 -5.75 -16.88
C PRO A 100 -4.02 -6.25 -16.50
N ARG A 101 -4.79 -6.65 -17.52
CA ARG A 101 -6.16 -7.14 -17.34
C ARG A 101 -6.20 -8.64 -17.12
N ILE A 102 -6.87 -9.08 -16.05
CA ILE A 102 -7.23 -10.46 -15.78
C ILE A 102 -8.73 -10.62 -16.01
N SER A 103 -9.12 -11.62 -16.80
CA SER A 103 -10.51 -11.90 -17.11
C SER A 103 -10.78 -13.40 -17.22
N GLY A 104 -12.07 -13.75 -17.22
CA GLY A 104 -12.53 -15.13 -17.17
C GLY A 104 -12.67 -15.65 -15.75
N VAL A 105 -12.90 -16.96 -15.63
CA VAL A 105 -13.24 -17.63 -14.37
C VAL A 105 -12.02 -18.37 -13.85
N SER A 106 -11.72 -18.18 -12.57
CA SER A 106 -10.68 -18.89 -11.85
C SER A 106 -11.00 -20.38 -11.70
N PRO A 107 -10.00 -21.28 -11.59
CA PRO A 107 -10.25 -22.72 -11.64
C PRO A 107 -11.08 -23.31 -10.49
N PHE A 108 -11.35 -22.55 -9.42
CA PHE A 108 -11.99 -23.06 -8.18
C PHE A 108 -13.21 -22.26 -7.70
N GLY A 109 -13.56 -21.14 -8.32
CA GLY A 109 -14.80 -20.40 -8.07
C GLY A 109 -15.65 -20.43 -9.32
N THR A 110 -16.93 -20.81 -9.24
CA THR A 110 -17.76 -21.03 -10.44
C THR A 110 -17.96 -19.76 -11.29
N ALA A 111 -17.51 -18.59 -10.82
CA ALA A 111 -17.51 -17.34 -11.59
C ALA A 111 -16.47 -16.27 -11.14
N ASP A 112 -15.56 -16.55 -10.21
CA ASP A 112 -14.65 -15.52 -9.64
C ASP A 112 -13.42 -15.29 -10.54
N VAL A 113 -12.92 -14.06 -10.69
CA VAL A 113 -11.72 -13.78 -11.51
C VAL A 113 -10.45 -14.24 -10.82
N VAL A 114 -10.27 -13.90 -9.54
CA VAL A 114 -9.19 -14.39 -8.70
C VAL A 114 -9.74 -14.95 -7.39
N SER A 115 -9.25 -16.12 -6.98
CA SER A 115 -9.61 -16.73 -5.69
C SER A 115 -8.38 -17.05 -4.85
N LEU A 116 -8.28 -16.43 -3.68
CA LEU A 116 -7.29 -16.70 -2.66
C LEU A 116 -7.95 -17.48 -1.53
N GLY A 117 -7.44 -18.68 -1.26
CA GLY A 117 -8.03 -19.63 -0.33
C GLY A 117 -9.30 -20.30 -0.87
N THR A 118 -9.77 -21.31 -0.14
CA THR A 118 -10.92 -22.15 -0.51
C THR A 118 -11.94 -22.32 0.61
N SER A 119 -11.63 -21.83 1.81
CA SER A 119 -12.45 -21.97 3.01
C SER A 119 -12.49 -20.65 3.76
N ALA A 120 -13.66 -20.30 4.30
CA ALA A 120 -13.82 -19.15 5.19
C ALA A 120 -13.22 -19.40 6.59
N THR A 121 -12.57 -20.53 6.84
CA THR A 121 -11.88 -20.77 8.11
C THR A 121 -10.60 -19.95 8.15
N ALA A 122 -10.49 -19.04 9.12
CA ALA A 122 -9.31 -18.21 9.32
C ALA A 122 -8.01 -19.02 9.39
N GLY A 123 -6.98 -18.57 8.68
CA GLY A 123 -5.66 -19.19 8.64
C GLY A 123 -5.53 -20.42 7.74
N THR A 124 -6.54 -20.74 6.92
CA THR A 124 -6.48 -21.85 5.95
C THR A 124 -6.04 -21.44 4.55
N GLY A 125 -6.16 -20.16 4.22
CA GLY A 125 -5.74 -19.58 2.94
C GLY A 125 -4.29 -19.08 2.93
N PRO A 126 -3.82 -18.53 1.80
CA PRO A 126 -2.53 -17.85 1.71
C PRO A 126 -2.41 -16.65 2.64
N THR A 127 -1.18 -16.22 2.87
CA THR A 127 -0.85 -15.04 3.65
C THR A 127 0.20 -14.19 2.95
N ASP A 128 0.31 -12.90 3.28
CA ASP A 128 1.34 -11.99 2.76
C ASP A 128 1.40 -11.95 1.21
N VAL A 129 0.23 -11.98 0.57
CA VAL A 129 0.08 -11.83 -0.88
C VAL A 129 -0.45 -10.44 -1.20
N THR A 130 0.21 -9.75 -2.12
CA THR A 130 -0.19 -8.43 -2.62
C THR A 130 -0.61 -8.50 -4.07
N LEU A 131 -1.75 -7.90 -4.40
CA LEU A 131 -2.23 -7.61 -5.74
C LEU A 131 -2.19 -6.08 -5.92
N ASP A 132 -1.38 -5.59 -6.86
CA ASP A 132 -1.07 -4.16 -6.99
C ASP A 132 -1.14 -3.67 -8.45
N GLY A 133 -2.00 -2.68 -8.72
CA GLY A 133 -2.08 -2.07 -10.06
C GLY A 133 -2.80 -2.91 -11.12
N ILE A 134 -3.47 -4.00 -10.73
CA ILE A 134 -4.07 -4.99 -11.65
C ILE A 134 -5.53 -4.65 -11.96
N GLU A 135 -5.95 -4.86 -13.21
CA GLU A 135 -7.37 -4.79 -13.58
C GLU A 135 -8.01 -6.20 -13.49
N PHE A 136 -9.08 -6.33 -12.70
CA PHE A 136 -9.91 -7.53 -12.60
C PHE A 136 -11.25 -7.28 -13.30
N ASP A 137 -11.47 -7.97 -14.41
CA ASP A 137 -12.67 -7.82 -15.24
C ASP A 137 -13.42 -9.15 -15.37
N GLY A 138 -14.52 -9.28 -14.61
CA GLY A 138 -15.20 -10.55 -14.38
C GLY A 138 -16.58 -10.68 -15.01
N ALA A 139 -17.22 -11.81 -14.71
CA ALA A 139 -18.60 -12.07 -15.05
C ALA A 139 -19.54 -11.65 -13.91
N ALA A 140 -20.78 -11.29 -14.26
CA ALA A 140 -21.80 -10.76 -13.35
C ALA A 140 -22.23 -11.70 -12.20
N SER A 141 -21.74 -12.94 -12.14
CA SER A 141 -22.14 -13.95 -11.16
C SER A 141 -21.09 -14.29 -10.10
N GLY A 142 -19.86 -13.77 -10.19
CA GLY A 142 -18.76 -14.05 -9.25
C GLY A 142 -18.05 -12.79 -8.76
N ALA A 143 -17.07 -12.97 -7.87
CA ALA A 143 -16.23 -11.91 -7.33
C ALA A 143 -15.11 -11.54 -8.31
N GLY A 144 -14.70 -10.27 -8.34
CA GLY A 144 -13.42 -9.88 -8.95
C GLY A 144 -12.26 -10.49 -8.17
N VAL A 145 -12.23 -10.25 -6.87
CA VAL A 145 -11.23 -10.83 -5.97
C VAL A 145 -11.93 -11.49 -4.79
N MET A 146 -11.78 -12.80 -4.67
CA MET A 146 -12.25 -13.62 -3.57
C MET A 146 -11.09 -13.92 -2.61
N ILE A 147 -11.27 -13.67 -1.32
CA ILE A 147 -10.26 -13.83 -0.26
C ILE A 147 -10.90 -14.62 0.89
N SER A 148 -10.60 -15.91 1.00
CA SER A 148 -11.23 -16.82 1.96
C SER A 148 -10.20 -17.42 2.91
N GLY A 149 -10.38 -17.18 4.21
CA GLY A 149 -9.54 -17.75 5.27
C GLY A 149 -8.08 -17.26 5.23
N CYS A 150 -7.81 -16.13 4.58
CA CYS A 150 -6.47 -15.60 4.37
C CYS A 150 -6.06 -14.62 5.48
N ALA A 151 -4.77 -14.26 5.51
CA ALA A 151 -4.26 -13.22 6.41
C ALA A 151 -3.25 -12.29 5.74
N ARG A 152 -3.23 -10.99 6.06
CA ARG A 152 -2.26 -10.03 5.49
C ARG A 152 -2.25 -10.02 3.96
N ILE A 153 -3.43 -10.14 3.36
CA ILE A 153 -3.59 -9.95 1.91
C ILE A 153 -3.73 -8.46 1.65
N SER A 154 -3.01 -7.93 0.66
CA SER A 154 -3.20 -6.57 0.19
C SER A 154 -3.77 -6.56 -1.21
N VAL A 155 -4.86 -5.82 -1.42
CA VAL A 155 -5.38 -5.49 -2.75
C VAL A 155 -5.34 -3.98 -2.85
N ARG A 156 -4.47 -3.45 -3.71
CA ARG A 156 -4.23 -2.01 -3.79
C ARG A 156 -4.05 -1.49 -5.19
N ASN A 157 -4.42 -0.24 -5.43
CA ASN A 157 -4.30 0.41 -6.74
C ASN A 157 -4.97 -0.39 -7.88
N CYS A 158 -5.94 -1.25 -7.58
CA CYS A 158 -6.55 -2.15 -8.56
C CYS A 158 -7.86 -1.57 -9.09
N LEU A 159 -8.19 -1.91 -10.33
CA LEU A 159 -9.50 -1.67 -10.93
C LEU A 159 -10.30 -2.98 -10.93
N VAL A 160 -11.43 -3.02 -10.24
CA VAL A 160 -12.32 -4.19 -10.19
C VAL A 160 -13.65 -3.85 -10.84
N ARG A 161 -14.00 -4.56 -11.93
CA ARG A 161 -15.16 -4.20 -12.73
C ARG A 161 -15.92 -5.35 -13.34
N ASN A 162 -17.19 -5.09 -13.67
CA ASN A 162 -18.12 -5.99 -14.36
C ASN A 162 -18.41 -7.31 -13.60
N CYS A 163 -18.00 -7.41 -12.34
CA CYS A 163 -18.22 -8.57 -11.49
C CYS A 163 -19.59 -8.52 -10.80
N GLY A 164 -20.06 -9.68 -10.34
CA GLY A 164 -21.23 -9.76 -9.47
C GLY A 164 -20.95 -9.20 -8.07
N VAL A 165 -19.73 -9.39 -7.59
CA VAL A 165 -19.19 -8.75 -6.38
C VAL A 165 -17.81 -8.20 -6.71
N GLY A 166 -17.43 -7.05 -6.17
CA GLY A 166 -16.10 -6.49 -6.41
C GLY A 166 -15.02 -7.30 -5.68
N ILE A 167 -14.77 -6.94 -4.42
CA ILE A 167 -13.78 -7.57 -3.55
C ILE A 167 -14.50 -8.22 -2.37
N TYR A 168 -14.29 -9.52 -2.16
CA TYR A 168 -15.00 -10.30 -1.16
C TYR A 168 -14.03 -11.00 -0.22
N LEU A 169 -14.16 -10.74 1.08
CA LEU A 169 -13.42 -11.38 2.15
C LEU A 169 -14.36 -12.28 2.97
N ALA A 170 -13.95 -13.52 3.24
CA ALA A 170 -14.65 -14.41 4.16
C ALA A 170 -13.68 -15.00 5.17
N GLY A 171 -13.96 -14.81 6.47
CA GLY A 171 -13.12 -15.25 7.59
C GLY A 171 -11.63 -14.88 7.45
N SER A 172 -11.34 -13.78 6.77
CA SER A 172 -9.97 -13.31 6.53
C SER A 172 -9.61 -12.19 7.50
N VAL A 173 -8.33 -12.11 7.87
CA VAL A 173 -7.88 -11.21 8.93
C VAL A 173 -6.72 -10.33 8.51
N THR A 174 -6.61 -9.12 9.06
CA THR A 174 -5.45 -8.24 8.82
C THR A 174 -5.18 -7.93 7.34
N CYS A 175 -6.20 -8.01 6.49
CA CYS A 175 -6.10 -7.68 5.08
C CYS A 175 -6.23 -6.17 4.87
N ASN A 176 -5.55 -5.64 3.85
CA ASN A 176 -5.56 -4.23 3.49
C ASN A 176 -6.15 -4.05 2.08
N ILE A 177 -7.32 -3.42 2.00
CA ILE A 177 -8.00 -3.08 0.75
C ILE A 177 -7.91 -1.57 0.59
N ASP A 178 -6.95 -1.12 -0.21
CA ASP A 178 -6.49 0.28 -0.23
C ASP A 178 -6.46 0.87 -1.64
N SER A 179 -6.98 2.08 -1.84
CA SER A 179 -6.78 2.83 -3.09
C SER A 179 -7.28 2.09 -4.35
N ASN A 180 -8.38 1.33 -4.25
CA ASN A 180 -8.97 0.60 -5.38
C ASN A 180 -10.17 1.34 -5.99
N GLU A 181 -10.37 1.18 -7.30
CA GLU A 181 -11.62 1.52 -7.98
C GLU A 181 -12.46 0.26 -8.13
N VAL A 182 -13.68 0.26 -7.57
CA VAL A 182 -14.54 -0.94 -7.50
C VAL A 182 -15.93 -0.62 -8.03
N ARG A 183 -16.32 -1.30 -9.12
CA ARG A 183 -17.66 -1.22 -9.72
C ARG A 183 -18.25 -2.61 -9.98
N SER A 184 -19.45 -2.91 -9.46
CA SER A 184 -20.08 -4.24 -9.58
C SER A 184 -21.48 -4.17 -10.21
N VAL A 185 -21.70 -4.95 -11.27
CA VAL A 185 -22.87 -4.79 -12.17
C VAL A 185 -23.87 -5.96 -12.12
N GLY A 186 -23.69 -6.94 -11.22
CA GLY A 186 -24.48 -8.17 -11.22
C GLY A 186 -25.73 -8.13 -10.34
N SER A 187 -26.90 -8.50 -10.88
CA SER A 187 -28.15 -8.66 -10.11
C SER A 187 -28.34 -10.04 -9.48
N THR A 188 -27.44 -11.00 -9.74
CA THR A 188 -27.53 -12.38 -9.24
C THR A 188 -26.15 -12.96 -9.03
N VAL A 189 -25.74 -13.11 -7.78
CA VAL A 189 -24.45 -13.75 -7.45
C VAL A 189 -24.66 -15.24 -7.21
N ALA A 190 -23.91 -16.06 -7.95
CA ALA A 190 -23.64 -17.45 -7.60
C ALA A 190 -22.36 -17.57 -6.74
N SER A 191 -21.92 -16.46 -6.13
CA SER A 191 -20.80 -16.37 -5.18
C SER A 191 -21.24 -16.87 -3.79
N PRO A 192 -20.33 -17.38 -2.92
CA PRO A 192 -20.71 -18.00 -1.66
C PRO A 192 -21.17 -16.94 -0.64
N GLY A 193 -22.42 -16.52 -0.74
CA GLY A 193 -23.08 -15.54 0.11
C GLY A 193 -24.52 -15.30 -0.34
N SER A 194 -25.38 -14.88 0.58
CA SER A 194 -26.72 -14.46 0.18
C SER A 194 -26.60 -13.18 -0.65
N SER A 195 -27.26 -13.13 -1.81
CA SER A 195 -27.37 -11.94 -2.69
C SER A 195 -27.88 -10.68 -1.97
N THR A 196 -28.32 -10.81 -0.73
CA THR A 196 -28.79 -9.74 0.15
C THR A 196 -27.66 -8.94 0.81
N TYR A 197 -26.43 -9.45 0.90
CA TYR A 197 -25.36 -8.89 1.75
C TYR A 197 -24.06 -8.57 1.00
N THR A 198 -24.10 -8.58 -0.32
CA THR A 198 -22.91 -8.48 -1.17
C THR A 198 -23.01 -7.26 -2.09
N GLY A 199 -21.88 -6.77 -2.61
CA GLY A 199 -21.87 -5.68 -3.60
C GLY A 199 -20.46 -5.26 -4.01
N GLY A 200 -20.03 -4.04 -3.70
CA GLY A 200 -18.69 -3.52 -4.03
C GLY A 200 -17.59 -4.23 -3.25
N ILE A 201 -17.36 -3.81 -2.01
CA ILE A 201 -16.39 -4.42 -1.09
C ILE A 201 -17.15 -5.11 0.05
N THR A 202 -16.87 -6.38 0.31
CA THR A 202 -17.65 -7.17 1.29
C THR A 202 -16.71 -7.90 2.24
N LEU A 203 -16.87 -7.65 3.55
CA LEU A 203 -16.15 -8.30 4.65
C LEU A 203 -17.12 -9.18 5.41
N TYR A 204 -17.11 -10.48 5.11
CA TYR A 204 -18.12 -11.44 5.53
C TYR A 204 -17.60 -12.49 6.52
N GLN A 205 -18.51 -13.12 7.26
CA GLN A 205 -18.27 -14.36 8.03
C GLN A 205 -17.01 -14.34 8.91
N GLY A 206 -16.94 -13.45 9.90
CA GLY A 206 -15.82 -13.43 10.85
C GLY A 206 -14.55 -12.73 10.33
N SER A 207 -14.63 -12.05 9.18
CA SER A 207 -13.52 -11.24 8.69
C SER A 207 -13.21 -10.10 9.66
N SER A 208 -12.00 -10.09 10.23
CA SER A 208 -11.68 -9.25 11.38
C SER A 208 -10.33 -8.53 11.26
N ASN A 209 -10.22 -7.33 11.83
CA ASN A 209 -9.04 -6.48 11.80
C ASN A 209 -8.56 -6.15 10.38
N ASN A 210 -9.47 -6.04 9.42
CA ASN A 210 -9.14 -5.64 8.06
C ASN A 210 -9.31 -4.13 7.90
N ALA A 211 -8.49 -3.54 7.02
CA ALA A 211 -8.59 -2.15 6.63
C ALA A 211 -9.20 -2.03 5.24
N VAL A 212 -10.24 -1.20 5.12
CA VAL A 212 -10.84 -0.78 3.87
C VAL A 212 -10.69 0.74 3.81
N GLN A 213 -9.73 1.20 3.01
CA GLN A 213 -9.38 2.61 2.98
C GLN A 213 -9.10 3.17 1.60
N ARG A 214 -9.38 4.46 1.40
CA ARG A 214 -9.08 5.17 0.15
C ARG A 214 -9.69 4.54 -1.12
N ASN A 215 -10.74 3.73 -0.99
CA ASN A 215 -11.35 3.08 -2.16
C ASN A 215 -12.43 3.98 -2.75
N ASN A 216 -12.51 4.00 -4.08
CA ASN A 216 -13.63 4.55 -4.82
C ASN A 216 -14.59 3.41 -5.22
N VAL A 217 -15.71 3.27 -4.52
CA VAL A 217 -16.67 2.19 -4.69
C VAL A 217 -17.96 2.75 -5.28
N HIS A 218 -18.27 2.42 -6.52
CA HIS A 218 -19.40 3.04 -7.20
C HIS A 218 -20.15 2.12 -8.15
N ASP A 219 -21.34 2.55 -8.57
CA ASP A 219 -22.19 1.84 -9.54
C ASP A 219 -22.46 0.38 -9.16
N CYS A 220 -22.64 0.11 -7.86
CA CYS A 220 -22.86 -1.24 -7.35
C CYS A 220 -24.36 -1.61 -7.32
N THR A 221 -24.68 -2.85 -7.70
CA THR A 221 -26.05 -3.40 -7.64
C THR A 221 -26.51 -3.80 -6.23
N GLY A 222 -25.55 -3.96 -5.31
CA GLY A 222 -25.76 -4.33 -3.90
C GLY A 222 -25.28 -3.24 -2.95
N ASN A 223 -24.74 -3.64 -1.79
CA ASN A 223 -24.10 -2.69 -0.88
C ASN A 223 -22.84 -2.08 -1.55
N GLY A 224 -22.51 -0.82 -1.26
CA GLY A 224 -21.19 -0.30 -1.63
C GLY A 224 -20.11 -1.04 -0.83
N ILE A 225 -20.09 -0.83 0.48
CA ILE A 225 -19.23 -1.53 1.43
C ILE A 225 -20.09 -2.27 2.45
N PHE A 226 -19.88 -3.57 2.61
CA PHE A 226 -20.56 -4.38 3.62
C PHE A 226 -19.55 -4.95 4.61
N VAL A 227 -19.82 -4.83 5.91
CA VAL A 227 -19.05 -5.49 6.98
C VAL A 227 -20.02 -6.23 7.88
N GLY A 228 -19.88 -7.56 7.97
CA GLY A 228 -20.79 -8.32 8.82
C GLY A 228 -20.99 -9.79 8.51
N SER A 229 -22.15 -10.30 8.93
CA SER A 229 -22.56 -11.69 8.68
C SER A 229 -24.08 -11.82 8.43
N SER A 230 -24.54 -12.99 7.98
CA SER A 230 -25.97 -13.29 7.88
C SER A 230 -26.59 -13.86 9.17
N SER A 231 -25.80 -14.23 10.17
CA SER A 231 -26.26 -14.98 11.34
C SER A 231 -25.90 -14.28 12.65
N THR A 232 -26.79 -14.40 13.63
CA THR A 232 -26.68 -13.75 14.96
C THR A 232 -25.66 -14.42 15.89
N GLY A 233 -24.93 -15.45 15.44
CA GLY A 233 -24.01 -16.23 16.27
C GLY A 233 -22.63 -15.59 16.43
N VAL A 234 -22.12 -15.56 17.66
CA VAL A 234 -20.81 -14.95 18.01
C VAL A 234 -19.61 -15.53 17.25
N ALA A 235 -19.71 -16.75 16.73
CA ALA A 235 -18.66 -17.43 15.99
C ALA A 235 -18.37 -16.83 14.60
N PHE A 236 -19.22 -15.94 14.10
CA PHE A 236 -19.10 -15.34 12.76
C PHE A 236 -19.08 -13.80 12.79
N LEU A 237 -18.78 -13.20 13.95
CA LEU A 237 -18.71 -11.75 14.11
C LEU A 237 -17.48 -11.18 13.39
N SER A 238 -17.71 -10.23 12.50
CA SER A 238 -16.65 -9.47 11.84
C SER A 238 -16.22 -8.32 12.76
N ALA A 239 -15.03 -8.42 13.37
CA ALA A 239 -14.61 -7.53 14.46
C ALA A 239 -13.38 -6.67 14.12
N GLY A 240 -13.30 -5.44 14.64
CA GLY A 240 -12.09 -4.60 14.57
C GLY A 240 -11.74 -4.07 13.18
N ASN A 241 -12.69 -4.09 12.23
CA ASN A 241 -12.44 -3.62 10.87
C ASN A 241 -12.51 -2.09 10.81
N THR A 242 -11.65 -1.49 9.99
CA THR A 242 -11.71 -0.06 9.67
C THR A 242 -12.26 0.14 8.25
N VAL A 243 -13.19 1.07 8.11
CA VAL A 243 -13.76 1.55 6.85
C VAL A 243 -13.58 3.06 6.86
N ILE A 244 -12.48 3.54 6.27
CA ILE A 244 -12.05 4.93 6.40
C ILE A 244 -11.66 5.56 5.07
N ASN A 245 -11.85 6.86 4.88
CA ASN A 245 -11.43 7.57 3.67
C ASN A 245 -11.96 6.96 2.35
N ASN A 246 -13.13 6.30 2.34
CA ASN A 246 -13.68 5.75 1.09
C ASN A 246 -14.71 6.69 0.46
N PHE A 247 -14.74 6.71 -0.86
CA PHE A 247 -15.85 7.23 -1.66
C PHE A 247 -16.81 6.09 -1.98
N VAL A 248 -18.08 6.27 -1.68
CA VAL A 248 -19.14 5.31 -1.99
C VAL A 248 -20.29 6.01 -2.69
N SER A 249 -20.52 5.74 -3.98
CA SER A 249 -21.55 6.43 -4.76
C SER A 249 -22.38 5.53 -5.66
N ASN A 250 -23.62 5.93 -5.95
CA ASN A 250 -24.48 5.21 -6.90
C ASN A 250 -24.58 3.69 -6.65
N CYS A 251 -24.66 3.31 -5.37
CA CYS A 251 -24.84 1.94 -4.93
C CYS A 251 -26.28 1.76 -4.39
N PRO A 252 -27.32 1.93 -5.22
CA PRO A 252 -28.69 2.00 -4.73
C PRO A 252 -29.13 0.68 -4.09
N GLY A 253 -28.54 -0.47 -4.46
CA GLY A 253 -28.83 -1.77 -3.86
C GLY A 253 -30.22 -2.33 -4.14
N SER A 254 -30.37 -3.65 -4.04
CA SER A 254 -31.67 -4.33 -3.97
C SER A 254 -31.61 -5.43 -2.91
N GLY A 255 -32.60 -5.54 -2.01
CA GLY A 255 -32.62 -6.55 -0.95
C GLY A 255 -33.15 -6.06 0.39
N VAL A 256 -32.90 -6.83 1.47
CA VAL A 256 -33.49 -6.61 2.81
C VAL A 256 -32.69 -5.59 3.65
N TYR A 257 -31.40 -5.39 3.37
CA TYR A 257 -30.55 -4.40 4.07
C TYR A 257 -29.45 -3.73 3.20
N PRO A 258 -29.71 -3.37 1.93
CA PRO A 258 -28.74 -2.60 1.15
C PRO A 258 -28.50 -1.21 1.76
N ALA A 259 -27.25 -0.74 1.68
CA ALA A 259 -26.83 0.61 1.99
C ALA A 259 -25.57 0.97 1.20
N GLY A 260 -25.20 2.26 1.18
CA GLY A 260 -23.87 2.67 0.75
C GLY A 260 -22.80 1.95 1.58
N ILE A 261 -22.83 2.13 2.90
CA ILE A 261 -22.02 1.38 3.86
C ILE A 261 -22.96 0.66 4.84
N SER A 262 -22.88 -0.66 4.90
CA SER A 262 -23.69 -1.49 5.80
C SER A 262 -22.82 -2.23 6.81
N LEU A 263 -23.14 -2.05 8.09
CA LEU A 263 -22.59 -2.82 9.20
C LEU A 263 -23.66 -3.77 9.74
N ARG A 264 -23.37 -5.07 9.78
CA ARG A 264 -24.33 -6.08 10.22
C ARG A 264 -23.71 -7.15 11.11
N TYR A 265 -24.06 -7.15 12.39
CA TYR A 265 -23.37 -8.00 13.37
C TYR A 265 -21.84 -7.78 13.32
N ALA A 266 -21.43 -6.54 13.03
CA ALA A 266 -20.04 -6.11 13.07
C ALA A 266 -19.72 -5.62 14.48
N ALA A 267 -18.49 -5.85 14.92
CA ALA A 267 -18.03 -5.50 16.25
C ALA A 267 -16.80 -4.59 16.19
N SER A 268 -16.71 -3.60 17.09
CA SER A 268 -15.54 -2.72 17.19
C SER A 268 -15.11 -2.11 15.85
N ALA A 269 -16.06 -1.81 14.96
CA ALA A 269 -15.75 -1.26 13.65
C ALA A 269 -15.51 0.25 13.74
N ILE A 270 -14.62 0.79 12.92
CA ILE A 270 -14.44 2.24 12.76
C ILE A 270 -14.92 2.58 11.36
N VAL A 271 -16.00 3.34 11.26
CA VAL A 271 -16.51 3.90 10.02
C VAL A 271 -16.33 5.40 10.11
N ALA A 272 -15.22 5.90 9.57
CA ALA A 272 -14.88 7.30 9.73
C ALA A 272 -14.39 7.94 8.45
N ASN A 273 -14.66 9.22 8.28
CA ASN A 273 -14.14 9.97 7.15
C ASN A 273 -14.50 9.34 5.80
N ASN A 274 -15.67 8.75 5.64
CA ASN A 274 -16.14 8.30 4.33
C ASN A 274 -17.02 9.38 3.70
N SER A 275 -17.04 9.47 2.37
CA SER A 275 -18.03 10.24 1.63
C SER A 275 -18.98 9.27 0.92
N VAL A 276 -20.24 9.28 1.31
CA VAL A 276 -21.29 8.38 0.81
C VAL A 276 -22.34 9.19 0.08
N TRP A 277 -22.69 8.79 -1.13
CA TRP A 277 -23.73 9.42 -1.93
C TRP A 277 -24.70 8.39 -2.51
N MET A 278 -25.94 8.43 -2.03
CA MET A 278 -27.03 7.59 -2.54
C MET A 278 -27.84 8.36 -3.60
N PRO A 279 -28.06 7.75 -4.78
CA PRO A 279 -28.66 8.43 -5.93
C PRO A 279 -30.17 8.61 -5.77
N ALA A 280 -30.75 9.48 -6.60
CA ALA A 280 -32.19 9.61 -6.74
C ALA A 280 -32.82 8.24 -7.11
N GLY A 281 -33.96 7.92 -6.49
CA GLY A 281 -34.62 6.62 -6.64
C GLY A 281 -34.10 5.53 -5.70
N SER A 282 -32.98 5.73 -4.99
CA SER A 282 -32.59 4.86 -3.87
C SER A 282 -33.61 4.95 -2.74
N THR A 283 -34.03 3.81 -2.21
CA THR A 283 -34.83 3.72 -0.97
C THR A 283 -33.98 3.36 0.25
N ASN A 284 -32.68 3.19 0.04
CA ASN A 284 -31.77 2.48 0.92
C ASN A 284 -30.81 3.45 1.58
N ASP A 285 -30.46 3.21 2.84
CA ASP A 285 -29.75 4.20 3.64
C ASP A 285 -28.30 4.42 3.16
N GLY A 286 -27.75 5.61 3.43
CA GLY A 286 -26.35 5.90 3.15
C GLY A 286 -25.43 5.04 4.02
N ILE A 287 -25.56 5.17 5.34
CA ILE A 287 -24.88 4.32 6.32
C ILE A 287 -25.93 3.55 7.12
N TYR A 288 -25.85 2.23 7.13
CA TYR A 288 -26.81 1.39 7.83
C TYR A 288 -26.12 0.50 8.86
N ILE A 289 -26.68 0.43 10.07
CA ILE A 289 -26.10 -0.31 11.19
C ILE A 289 -27.14 -1.26 11.78
N SER A 290 -26.77 -2.53 11.88
CA SER A 290 -27.62 -3.59 12.40
C SER A 290 -26.83 -4.60 13.22
N GLY A 291 -27.48 -5.25 14.18
CA GLY A 291 -26.82 -6.25 15.01
C GLY A 291 -27.75 -6.96 16.00
N SER A 292 -27.15 -7.68 16.97
CA SER A 292 -27.83 -8.57 17.93
C SER A 292 -27.61 -8.12 19.37
N ALA A 293 -28.64 -8.29 20.22
CA ALA A 293 -28.68 -7.90 21.63
C ALA A 293 -27.65 -8.57 22.57
N SER A 294 -26.80 -9.47 22.08
CA SER A 294 -25.88 -10.28 22.90
C SER A 294 -24.41 -9.85 22.88
N THR A 295 -24.01 -8.91 22.01
CA THR A 295 -22.60 -8.45 21.91
C THR A 295 -22.54 -6.95 21.58
N PRO A 296 -22.77 -6.06 22.56
CA PRO A 296 -22.54 -4.63 22.37
C PRO A 296 -21.04 -4.42 22.19
N THR A 297 -20.62 -3.85 21.07
CA THR A 297 -19.21 -3.49 20.88
C THR A 297 -19.09 -2.14 20.18
N PRO A 298 -18.14 -1.30 20.62
CA PRO A 298 -18.04 0.09 20.25
C PRO A 298 -17.77 0.26 18.77
N THR A 299 -18.81 0.55 18.00
CA THR A 299 -18.62 1.02 16.62
C THR A 299 -18.44 2.53 16.68
N GLU A 300 -17.40 3.05 16.04
CA GLU A 300 -17.22 4.47 15.82
C GLU A 300 -17.81 4.83 14.45
N VAL A 301 -18.67 5.85 14.43
CA VAL A 301 -19.23 6.43 13.22
C VAL A 301 -19.03 7.93 13.31
N SER A 302 -17.91 8.41 12.78
CA SER A 302 -17.48 9.80 12.95
C SER A 302 -17.00 10.42 11.66
N ASN A 303 -17.10 11.74 11.55
CA ASN A 303 -16.55 12.49 10.41
C ASN A 303 -17.04 12.04 9.02
N ASN A 304 -18.11 11.26 8.89
CA ASN A 304 -18.59 10.82 7.59
C ASN A 304 -19.44 11.92 6.95
N ILE A 305 -19.50 11.93 5.63
CA ILE A 305 -20.48 12.69 4.86
C ILE A 305 -21.42 11.69 4.22
N SER A 306 -22.71 11.82 4.50
CA SER A 306 -23.74 10.96 3.92
C SER A 306 -24.80 11.83 3.25
N LYS A 307 -24.80 11.79 1.92
CA LYS A 307 -25.77 12.45 1.05
C LYS A 307 -26.77 11.43 0.50
N HIS A 308 -28.03 11.80 0.50
CA HIS A 308 -29.09 10.92 0.04
C HIS A 308 -30.12 11.63 -0.85
N ASP A 309 -30.05 11.40 -2.16
CA ASP A 309 -30.93 12.03 -3.15
C ASP A 309 -32.27 11.31 -3.38
N GLY A 310 -32.44 10.09 -2.84
CA GLY A 310 -33.66 9.29 -2.95
C GLY A 310 -34.66 9.46 -1.79
N THR A 311 -35.19 8.36 -1.26
CA THR A 311 -36.20 8.33 -0.17
C THR A 311 -35.76 7.58 1.09
N GLY A 312 -34.53 7.06 1.13
CA GLY A 312 -33.92 6.46 2.32
C GLY A 312 -33.43 7.51 3.32
N ALA A 313 -32.62 7.09 4.30
CA ALA A 313 -31.98 7.97 5.26
C ALA A 313 -30.47 8.12 5.02
N CYS A 314 -29.90 9.23 5.49
CA CYS A 314 -28.44 9.39 5.50
C CYS A 314 -27.77 8.39 6.46
N ILE A 315 -28.43 8.11 7.59
CA ILE A 315 -28.02 7.07 8.53
C ILE A 315 -29.21 6.25 9.05
N GLY A 316 -29.04 4.95 9.25
CA GLY A 316 -30.11 4.07 9.73
C GLY A 316 -29.67 2.99 10.69
N PHE A 317 -30.58 2.60 11.59
CA PHE A 317 -30.35 1.58 12.61
C PHE A 317 -31.46 0.53 12.61
N GLN A 318 -31.12 -0.76 12.59
CA GLN A 318 -32.06 -1.82 12.95
C GLN A 318 -32.30 -1.79 14.48
N VAL A 319 -33.48 -2.12 15.01
CA VAL A 319 -33.70 -2.19 16.47
C VAL A 319 -33.61 -3.64 16.94
N THR A 320 -32.54 -3.97 17.66
CA THR A 320 -32.55 -4.92 18.76
C THR A 320 -31.88 -4.24 19.96
N THR A 321 -32.25 -4.61 21.18
CA THR A 321 -32.13 -3.84 22.42
C THR A 321 -30.74 -3.38 22.89
N GLN A 322 -29.67 -3.48 22.07
CA GLN A 322 -28.33 -2.95 22.34
C GLN A 322 -27.55 -2.67 21.04
N LEU A 323 -28.11 -1.87 20.13
CA LEU A 323 -27.36 -1.38 18.98
C LEU A 323 -26.91 0.03 19.25
N VAL A 324 -25.66 0.14 19.69
CA VAL A 324 -25.10 1.46 19.90
C VAL A 324 -23.66 1.54 19.40
N PRO A 325 -23.39 2.33 18.34
CA PRO A 325 -22.06 2.88 18.19
C PRO A 325 -21.67 3.64 19.47
N THR A 326 -20.45 3.41 19.95
CA THR A 326 -19.96 4.09 21.16
C THR A 326 -19.58 5.53 20.86
N ILE A 327 -19.39 5.86 19.58
CA ILE A 327 -19.20 7.20 19.07
C ILE A 327 -20.06 7.32 17.81
N LEU A 328 -21.00 8.25 17.82
CA LEU A 328 -21.80 8.62 16.66
C LEU A 328 -21.94 10.14 16.65
N ASP A 329 -20.97 10.82 16.06
CA ASP A 329 -20.89 12.28 16.11
C ASP A 329 -20.04 12.85 14.97
N PHE A 330 -20.07 14.16 14.75
CA PHE A 330 -19.30 14.86 13.72
C PHE A 330 -19.61 14.40 12.28
N ASN A 331 -20.76 13.78 12.04
CA ASN A 331 -21.18 13.40 10.71
C ASN A 331 -21.88 14.58 9.99
N VAL A 332 -21.88 14.56 8.66
CA VAL A 332 -22.63 15.48 7.81
C VAL A 332 -23.76 14.69 7.15
N TYR A 333 -24.99 15.20 7.29
CA TYR A 333 -26.17 14.61 6.69
C TYR A 333 -26.76 15.56 5.63
N ASP A 334 -26.84 15.09 4.39
CA ASP A 334 -27.44 15.83 3.27
C ASP A 334 -28.62 15.05 2.66
N PRO A 335 -29.79 15.01 3.33
CA PRO A 335 -30.98 14.39 2.77
C PRO A 335 -31.66 15.30 1.75
N ALA A 336 -32.02 14.75 0.60
CA ALA A 336 -33.01 15.37 -0.28
C ALA A 336 -34.35 15.58 0.45
N PRO A 337 -35.24 16.45 -0.07
CA PRO A 337 -36.54 16.71 0.56
C PRO A 337 -37.43 15.46 0.76
N SER A 338 -37.19 14.40 -0.01
CA SER A 338 -37.88 13.11 0.09
C SER A 338 -37.19 12.08 0.99
N ALA A 339 -36.00 12.40 1.49
CA ALA A 339 -35.17 11.56 2.33
C ALA A 339 -35.23 11.98 3.80
N PHE A 340 -34.53 11.24 4.66
CA PHE A 340 -34.45 11.50 6.10
C PHE A 340 -33.00 11.69 6.54
N VAL A 341 -32.81 12.43 7.64
CA VAL A 341 -31.50 12.44 8.31
C VAL A 341 -31.22 11.05 8.86
N GLY A 342 -32.17 10.51 9.63
CA GLY A 342 -32.00 9.25 10.35
C GLY A 342 -33.21 8.32 10.30
N THR A 343 -32.97 7.02 10.43
CA THR A 343 -34.01 6.01 10.72
C THR A 343 -33.62 5.14 11.91
N VAL A 344 -34.63 4.74 12.70
CA VAL A 344 -34.49 3.67 13.69
C VAL A 344 -35.64 2.69 13.54
N ALA A 345 -35.32 1.47 13.11
CA ALA A 345 -36.28 0.50 12.59
C ALA A 345 -37.23 1.16 11.58
N ALA A 346 -38.52 1.26 11.90
CA ALA A 346 -39.53 1.87 11.03
C ALA A 346 -39.79 3.36 11.35
N ILE A 347 -39.11 3.92 12.35
CA ILE A 347 -39.28 5.33 12.75
C ILE A 347 -38.32 6.19 11.94
N THR A 348 -38.83 7.25 11.33
CA THR A 348 -38.06 8.17 10.49
C THR A 348 -37.86 9.52 11.18
N TYR A 349 -36.70 10.13 10.94
CA TYR A 349 -36.30 11.42 11.51
C TYR A 349 -35.91 12.37 10.36
N PRO A 350 -36.83 13.25 9.93
CA PRO A 350 -36.64 14.05 8.71
C PRO A 350 -35.62 15.18 8.84
N MET A 351 -35.29 15.58 10.07
CA MET A 351 -34.38 16.71 10.34
C MET A 351 -33.42 16.37 11.48
N LEU A 352 -32.26 17.01 11.46
CA LEU A 352 -31.20 16.81 12.45
C LEU A 352 -31.68 17.08 13.87
N ALA A 353 -32.51 18.09 14.09
CA ALA A 353 -33.06 18.39 15.42
C ALA A 353 -33.88 17.23 16.00
N ALA A 354 -34.65 16.52 15.16
CA ALA A 354 -35.40 15.35 15.59
C ALA A 354 -34.48 14.15 15.83
N TRP A 355 -33.43 14.02 15.01
CA TRP A 355 -32.40 12.99 15.15
C TRP A 355 -31.59 13.14 16.45
N GLN A 356 -31.14 14.35 16.76
CA GLN A 356 -30.39 14.68 17.98
C GLN A 356 -31.24 14.55 19.25
N ALA A 357 -32.57 14.61 19.13
CA ALA A 357 -33.49 14.44 20.25
C ALA A 357 -33.79 12.96 20.58
N VAL A 358 -33.25 12.01 19.81
CA VAL A 358 -33.47 10.58 20.04
C VAL A 358 -32.87 10.15 21.39
N THR A 359 -33.72 9.70 22.31
CA THR A 359 -33.32 9.30 23.68
C THR A 359 -33.07 7.80 23.82
N LEU A 360 -32.82 7.10 22.71
CA LEU A 360 -32.46 5.68 22.77
C LEU A 360 -31.13 5.53 23.54
N PRO A 361 -30.94 4.41 24.28
CA PRO A 361 -29.72 4.18 25.05
C PRO A 361 -28.48 4.46 24.20
N ASN A 362 -27.61 5.35 24.70
CA ASN A 362 -26.34 5.76 24.09
C ASN A 362 -26.41 6.47 22.70
N LEU A 363 -27.61 6.80 22.19
CA LEU A 363 -27.81 7.82 21.13
C LEU A 363 -28.07 9.21 21.72
N GLY A 364 -28.68 9.25 22.92
CA GLY A 364 -28.97 10.49 23.63
C GLY A 364 -27.68 11.26 23.95
N GLY A 365 -27.47 12.38 23.26
CA GLY A 365 -26.31 13.24 23.42
C GLY A 365 -25.06 12.83 22.63
N SER A 366 -25.12 11.79 21.80
CA SER A 366 -23.97 11.35 20.99
C SER A 366 -23.79 12.20 19.73
N GLU A 367 -24.86 12.77 19.17
CA GLU A 367 -24.87 13.47 17.85
C GLU A 367 -24.71 15.01 17.96
N GLN A 368 -24.03 15.51 18.99
CA GLN A 368 -24.05 16.96 19.33
C GLN A 368 -23.33 17.85 18.30
N ASN A 369 -22.33 17.31 17.62
CA ASN A 369 -21.47 18.04 16.67
C ASN A 369 -21.76 17.65 15.21
N SER A 370 -22.62 16.67 14.97
CA SER A 370 -23.14 16.39 13.63
C SER A 370 -23.93 17.57 13.08
N VAL A 371 -23.90 17.73 11.76
CA VAL A 371 -24.52 18.86 11.06
C VAL A 371 -25.36 18.36 9.89
N GLN A 372 -26.35 19.16 9.48
CA GLN A 372 -27.18 18.91 8.31
C GLN A 372 -27.01 20.09 7.35
N GLY A 373 -26.80 19.78 6.07
CA GLY A 373 -26.62 20.77 5.02
C GLY A 373 -26.21 20.13 3.71
N PRO A 374 -26.20 20.88 2.60
CA PRO A 374 -25.84 20.36 1.31
C PRO A 374 -24.38 19.92 1.34
N ALA A 375 -24.16 18.61 1.20
CA ALA A 375 -22.89 18.06 0.76
C ALA A 375 -22.78 18.47 -0.70
N ASP A 376 -22.29 19.69 -0.91
CA ASP A 376 -22.04 20.30 -2.21
C ASP A 376 -20.90 19.52 -2.87
N PHE A 377 -21.14 18.26 -3.27
CA PHE A 377 -20.13 17.46 -3.95
C PHE A 377 -19.84 18.05 -5.32
N ALA A 378 -18.56 18.11 -5.71
CA ALA A 378 -18.13 18.63 -7.00
C ALA A 378 -18.81 17.90 -8.17
N SER A 379 -18.98 16.58 -8.07
CA SER A 379 -19.82 15.80 -8.97
C SER A 379 -20.21 14.42 -8.41
N ALA A 380 -20.88 13.63 -9.24
CA ALA A 380 -21.20 12.23 -8.98
C ALA A 380 -19.96 11.30 -8.86
N THR A 381 -18.90 11.67 -9.57
CA THR A 381 -17.64 10.92 -9.69
C THR A 381 -16.53 11.56 -8.87
N ASP A 382 -16.82 12.70 -8.26
CA ASP A 382 -15.91 13.53 -7.49
C ASP A 382 -16.68 14.01 -6.25
N LEU A 383 -16.56 13.25 -5.16
CA LEU A 383 -17.25 13.53 -3.90
C LEU A 383 -16.47 14.48 -2.99
N HIS A 384 -15.58 15.31 -3.55
CA HIS A 384 -15.03 16.44 -2.79
C HIS A 384 -16.16 17.41 -2.43
N ILE A 385 -16.18 17.86 -1.18
CA ILE A 385 -17.06 18.94 -0.74
C ILE A 385 -16.60 20.29 -1.31
N LEU A 386 -17.50 21.15 -1.76
CA LEU A 386 -17.19 22.51 -2.23
C LEU A 386 -16.87 23.48 -1.07
N ALA A 387 -16.16 24.57 -1.39
CA ALA A 387 -15.68 25.55 -0.41
C ALA A 387 -16.80 26.28 0.37
N SER A 388 -18.01 26.31 -0.19
CA SER A 388 -19.23 26.83 0.43
C SER A 388 -19.64 26.08 1.70
N SER A 389 -19.20 24.84 1.86
CA SER A 389 -19.63 23.94 2.93
C SER A 389 -18.84 24.11 4.25
N ALA A 390 -18.59 25.36 4.64
CA ALA A 390 -17.70 25.74 5.74
C ALA A 390 -17.92 25.05 7.09
N GLY A 391 -19.15 24.66 7.39
CA GLY A 391 -19.53 23.94 8.61
C GLY A 391 -19.09 22.47 8.66
N PHE A 392 -18.53 21.92 7.58
CA PHE A 392 -18.11 20.51 7.51
C PHE A 392 -16.63 20.30 7.84
N ARG A 393 -15.90 21.39 8.16
CA ARG A 393 -14.45 21.38 8.39
C ARG A 393 -14.01 21.01 9.81
N THR A 394 -14.94 20.88 10.74
CA THR A 394 -14.63 20.59 12.15
C THR A 394 -15.04 19.16 12.48
N GLY A 395 -14.10 18.22 12.44
CA GLY A 395 -14.28 16.82 12.83
C GLY A 395 -13.71 16.49 14.21
N VAL A 396 -13.49 15.21 14.46
CA VAL A 396 -12.74 14.66 15.60
C VAL A 396 -11.54 13.84 15.12
N SER A 397 -10.46 13.77 15.89
CA SER A 397 -9.28 13.00 15.50
C SER A 397 -9.59 11.51 15.44
N VAL A 398 -9.29 10.89 14.30
CA VAL A 398 -9.33 9.43 14.10
C VAL A 398 -7.91 8.97 13.77
N PRO A 399 -7.19 8.31 14.69
CA PRO A 399 -5.74 8.04 14.53
C PRO A 399 -5.35 7.27 13.28
N GLN A 400 -6.25 6.46 12.73
CA GLN A 400 -6.05 5.67 11.52
C GLN A 400 -6.17 6.51 10.24
N VAL A 401 -6.69 7.73 10.32
CA VAL A 401 -6.89 8.66 9.20
C VAL A 401 -5.80 9.72 9.25
N ILE A 402 -4.78 9.56 8.42
CA ILE A 402 -3.60 10.46 8.37
C ILE A 402 -3.53 11.28 7.08
N ASP A 403 -4.14 10.78 6.01
CA ASP A 403 -4.27 11.36 4.68
C ASP A 403 -5.75 11.38 4.25
N ASP A 404 -6.05 11.87 3.06
CA ASP A 404 -7.32 11.74 2.36
C ASP A 404 -7.27 10.59 1.33
N ILE A 405 -8.22 10.57 0.39
CA ILE A 405 -8.44 9.44 -0.53
C ILE A 405 -7.35 9.31 -1.59
N ASP A 406 -6.76 10.40 -2.06
CA ASP A 406 -5.66 10.36 -3.03
C ASP A 406 -4.27 10.35 -2.37
N GLY A 407 -4.24 10.35 -1.03
CA GLY A 407 -3.06 10.16 -0.22
C GLY A 407 -2.37 11.46 0.16
N ASP A 408 -3.03 12.59 -0.06
CA ASP A 408 -2.56 13.89 0.38
C ASP A 408 -2.76 14.05 1.90
N PRO A 409 -1.81 14.71 2.59
CA PRO A 409 -2.00 15.03 3.98
C PRO A 409 -3.19 15.97 4.15
N ARG A 410 -4.08 15.64 5.08
CA ARG A 410 -5.21 16.50 5.42
C ARG A 410 -4.75 17.89 5.83
N LEU A 411 -5.22 18.91 5.12
CA LEU A 411 -4.86 20.32 5.31
C LEU A 411 -5.40 20.86 6.64
N VAL A 412 -6.53 20.34 7.12
CA VAL A 412 -7.12 20.70 8.42
C VAL A 412 -7.54 19.46 9.22
N PRO A 413 -6.64 18.84 9.99
CA PRO A 413 -7.00 17.78 10.92
C PRO A 413 -7.62 18.36 12.20
N PRO A 414 -8.74 17.81 12.70
CA PRO A 414 -9.62 16.82 12.06
C PRO A 414 -10.69 17.43 11.12
N SER A 415 -10.84 16.89 9.91
CA SER A 415 -11.87 17.25 8.90
C SER A 415 -12.84 16.09 8.64
N ARG A 416 -13.97 16.34 7.96
CA ARG A 416 -15.01 15.35 7.62
C ARG A 416 -14.97 14.97 6.13
N GLY A 417 -15.48 13.79 5.80
CA GLY A 417 -15.45 13.22 4.45
C GLY A 417 -14.15 12.47 4.17
N ALA A 418 -14.11 11.75 3.06
CA ALA A 418 -12.95 11.01 2.60
C ALA A 418 -11.91 11.87 1.89
N ASP A 419 -12.35 13.05 1.45
CA ASP A 419 -11.52 13.98 0.73
C ASP A 419 -11.78 15.40 1.22
N GLU A 420 -10.72 16.17 1.36
CA GLU A 420 -10.76 17.54 1.83
C GLU A 420 -10.74 18.48 0.63
N LEU A 421 -11.92 18.96 0.20
CA LEU A 421 -12.09 20.12 -0.69
C LEU A 421 -11.13 20.22 -1.90
N SER A 422 -11.62 19.80 -3.07
CA SER A 422 -11.22 20.35 -4.37
C SER A 422 -12.31 21.30 -4.81
N GLY A 423 -12.23 22.57 -4.40
CA GLY A 423 -12.99 23.60 -5.12
C GLY A 423 -12.40 23.71 -6.53
N VAL A 424 -13.22 23.70 -7.60
CA VAL A 424 -12.88 24.12 -8.98
C VAL A 424 -11.43 24.59 -9.13
N GLY A 425 -10.58 23.81 -9.79
CA GLY A 425 -9.16 24.06 -9.66
C GLY A 425 -8.25 23.21 -10.52
N LEU A 426 -7.00 23.61 -10.45
CA LEU A 426 -5.86 22.80 -10.84
C LEU A 426 -5.39 22.06 -9.59
N PHE A 427 -5.11 20.77 -9.71
CA PHE A 427 -4.60 19.91 -8.63
C PHE A 427 -3.34 19.26 -9.15
N ALA A 428 -2.21 19.68 -8.59
CA ALA A 428 -0.95 19.07 -8.93
C ALA A 428 -0.94 17.62 -8.42
N ALA A 429 -0.52 16.67 -9.24
CA ALA A 429 -0.32 15.28 -8.79
C ALA A 429 0.78 14.66 -9.65
N PHE A 430 1.50 13.66 -9.12
CA PHE A 430 2.54 12.99 -9.90
C PHE A 430 2.96 11.62 -9.40
N LEU A 431 3.57 10.86 -10.31
CA LEU A 431 4.22 9.58 -10.09
C LEU A 431 5.74 9.71 -10.17
N ALA A 432 6.46 8.85 -9.47
CA ALA A 432 7.92 8.76 -9.48
C ALA A 432 8.37 7.29 -9.50
N LEU A 433 9.39 6.95 -10.30
CA LEU A 433 9.94 5.60 -10.38
C LEU A 433 11.43 5.60 -10.81
N PRO A 434 12.33 4.86 -10.12
CA PRO A 434 12.14 4.20 -8.84
C PRO A 434 12.08 5.20 -7.66
N THR A 435 11.41 4.84 -6.57
CA THR A 435 11.35 5.68 -5.35
C THR A 435 12.43 5.33 -4.32
N SER A 436 13.25 4.31 -4.56
CA SER A 436 14.38 3.99 -3.70
C SER A 436 15.52 3.30 -4.45
N GLY A 437 16.72 3.45 -3.90
CA GLY A 437 17.94 2.85 -4.42
C GLY A 437 19.19 3.57 -3.90
N PRO A 438 20.39 3.09 -4.23
CA PRO A 438 21.63 3.71 -3.76
C PRO A 438 21.93 5.06 -4.44
N ALA A 439 22.71 5.92 -3.77
CA ALA A 439 23.27 7.12 -4.39
C ALA A 439 24.36 6.77 -5.44
N PRO A 440 24.38 7.42 -6.61
CA PRO A 440 23.35 8.34 -7.13
C PRO A 440 22.12 7.58 -7.67
N LEU A 441 20.91 8.06 -7.33
CA LEU A 441 19.64 7.46 -7.77
C LEU A 441 19.00 8.29 -8.89
N LEU A 442 18.87 7.71 -10.09
CA LEU A 442 18.11 8.30 -11.20
C LEU A 442 16.63 7.95 -11.09
N VAL A 443 15.76 8.96 -11.03
CA VAL A 443 14.31 8.83 -10.88
C VAL A 443 13.61 9.47 -12.08
N SER A 444 12.60 8.78 -12.62
CA SER A 444 11.70 9.32 -13.64
C SER A 444 10.40 9.79 -13.01
N PHE A 445 9.92 10.95 -13.40
CA PHE A 445 8.69 11.55 -12.90
C PHE A 445 7.66 11.70 -14.01
N ALA A 446 6.39 11.55 -13.66
CA ALA A 446 5.28 11.74 -14.57
C ALA A 446 4.16 12.55 -13.90
N ASP A 447 3.75 13.63 -14.55
CA ASP A 447 2.59 14.40 -14.20
C ASP A 447 1.31 13.55 -14.18
N ALA A 448 0.52 13.71 -13.13
CA ALA A 448 -0.81 13.15 -12.93
C ALA A 448 -1.82 14.24 -12.55
N SER A 449 -1.46 15.51 -12.74
CA SER A 449 -2.27 16.66 -12.31
C SER A 449 -3.62 16.70 -13.00
N ILE A 450 -4.63 17.13 -12.26
CA ILE A 450 -6.01 17.27 -12.73
C ILE A 450 -6.31 18.75 -12.90
N THR A 451 -6.99 19.11 -13.98
CA THR A 451 -7.52 20.46 -14.15
C THR A 451 -8.86 20.41 -14.87
N ASN A 452 -9.74 21.35 -14.52
CA ASN A 452 -10.97 21.62 -15.25
C ASN A 452 -10.79 22.65 -16.38
N ASP A 453 -9.57 23.07 -16.69
CA ASP A 453 -9.26 23.92 -17.84
C ASP A 453 -9.31 23.10 -19.15
N PRO A 454 -10.15 23.47 -20.14
CA PRO A 454 -10.16 22.81 -21.45
C PRO A 454 -8.83 22.90 -22.23
N ALA A 455 -7.97 23.87 -21.90
CA ALA A 455 -6.63 23.96 -22.44
C ALA A 455 -5.65 22.97 -21.79
N GLY A 456 -6.03 22.39 -20.65
CA GLY A 456 -5.19 21.53 -19.83
C GLY A 456 -4.16 22.31 -19.01
N VAL A 457 -3.21 21.57 -18.43
CA VAL A 457 -2.08 22.16 -17.72
C VAL A 457 -1.14 22.81 -18.74
N GLN A 458 -0.76 24.05 -18.47
CA GLN A 458 0.07 24.87 -19.35
C GLN A 458 1.55 24.85 -18.97
N THR A 459 1.87 24.82 -17.68
CA THR A 459 3.25 24.78 -17.21
C THR A 459 3.42 23.83 -16.03
N TRP A 460 4.61 23.28 -15.90
CA TRP A 460 5.08 22.48 -14.77
C TRP A 460 6.33 23.15 -14.22
N ALA A 461 6.55 23.05 -12.92
CA ALA A 461 7.74 23.48 -12.21
C ALA A 461 7.98 22.44 -11.10
N TRP A 462 9.03 21.66 -11.28
CA TRP A 462 9.41 20.57 -10.39
C TRP A 462 10.55 21.03 -9.50
N ASP A 463 10.42 20.85 -8.20
CA ASP A 463 11.51 20.96 -7.23
C ASP A 463 11.68 19.57 -6.61
N PHE A 464 12.77 18.88 -6.98
CA PHE A 464 12.96 17.47 -6.65
C PHE A 464 13.50 17.26 -5.24
N GLN A 465 13.94 18.33 -4.56
CA GLN A 465 14.53 18.29 -3.22
C GLN A 465 13.78 19.13 -2.19
N ASP A 466 12.73 19.85 -2.61
CA ASP A 466 11.95 20.79 -1.80
C ASP A 466 12.81 21.92 -1.19
N ASP A 467 13.86 22.36 -1.89
CA ASP A 467 14.81 23.39 -1.41
C ASP A 467 14.38 24.84 -1.76
N GLY A 468 13.25 24.98 -2.46
CA GLY A 468 12.69 26.25 -2.89
C GLY A 468 13.23 26.73 -4.24
N ILE A 469 13.97 25.89 -4.97
CA ILE A 469 14.46 26.15 -6.33
C ILE A 469 13.87 25.11 -7.29
N ASP A 470 13.15 25.58 -8.31
CA ASP A 470 12.61 24.68 -9.35
C ASP A 470 13.75 24.16 -10.26
N ASP A 471 13.83 22.84 -10.44
CA ASP A 471 14.84 22.11 -11.20
C ASP A 471 14.42 21.79 -12.66
N ALA A 472 13.12 21.60 -12.91
CA ALA A 472 12.62 21.24 -14.25
C ALA A 472 11.25 21.84 -14.56
N PHE A 473 10.97 22.08 -15.85
CA PHE A 473 9.74 22.75 -16.31
C PHE A 473 8.94 21.97 -17.37
N ILE A 474 9.17 20.66 -17.48
CA ILE A 474 8.52 19.78 -18.46
C ILE A 474 7.57 18.81 -17.76
N GLN A 475 6.59 18.27 -18.48
CA GLN A 475 5.57 17.38 -17.90
C GLN A 475 6.13 16.05 -17.35
N THR A 476 7.18 15.50 -17.96
CA THR A 476 7.75 14.19 -17.61
C THR A 476 9.29 14.25 -17.48
N PRO A 477 9.83 14.83 -16.39
CA PRO A 477 11.26 14.96 -16.21
C PRO A 477 11.94 13.72 -15.63
N VAL A 478 13.27 13.70 -15.67
CA VAL A 478 14.11 12.78 -14.91
C VAL A 478 15.05 13.59 -14.02
N PHE A 479 15.35 13.10 -12.82
CA PHE A 479 16.26 13.74 -11.88
C PHE A 479 17.17 12.74 -11.18
N THR A 480 18.42 13.13 -10.93
CA THR A 480 19.42 12.27 -10.27
C THR A 480 19.74 12.82 -8.89
N TYR A 481 19.38 12.06 -7.86
CA TYR A 481 19.74 12.35 -6.49
C TYR A 481 21.13 11.84 -6.17
N ASN A 482 22.08 12.77 -6.04
CA ASN A 482 23.49 12.41 -5.85
C ASN A 482 23.85 12.09 -4.40
N CYS A 483 23.11 12.59 -3.42
CA CYS A 483 23.42 12.40 -2.00
C CYS A 483 22.47 11.37 -1.37
N PRO A 484 22.95 10.53 -0.44
CA PRO A 484 22.09 9.75 0.42
C PRO A 484 21.20 10.66 1.25
N GLY A 485 19.98 10.23 1.47
CA GLY A 485 18.99 11.01 2.16
C GLY A 485 17.59 10.70 1.69
N THR A 486 16.64 11.36 2.32
CA THR A 486 15.24 11.26 1.99
C THR A 486 14.80 12.58 1.41
N TYR A 487 14.25 12.54 0.20
CA TYR A 487 13.87 13.73 -0.55
C TYR A 487 12.37 13.81 -0.69
N SER A 488 11.86 15.01 -0.43
CA SER A 488 10.48 15.39 -0.75
C SER A 488 10.48 15.99 -2.15
N VAL A 489 9.43 15.70 -2.93
CA VAL A 489 9.31 16.21 -4.29
C VAL A 489 8.09 17.09 -4.38
N ARG A 490 8.28 18.30 -4.90
CA ARG A 490 7.24 19.28 -5.14
C ARG A 490 7.02 19.44 -6.64
N LEU A 491 5.75 19.39 -7.05
CA LEU A 491 5.32 19.79 -8.38
C LEU A 491 4.39 20.97 -8.26
N THR A 492 4.72 22.08 -8.91
CA THR A 492 3.82 23.20 -9.18
C THR A 492 3.39 23.18 -10.64
N VAL A 493 2.10 23.13 -10.89
CA VAL A 493 1.51 23.25 -12.22
C VAL A 493 0.76 24.57 -12.36
N THR A 494 0.56 25.02 -13.59
CA THR A 494 -0.30 26.19 -13.88
C THR A 494 -1.17 25.91 -15.09
N ASP A 495 -2.41 26.40 -15.09
CA ASP A 495 -3.30 26.44 -16.23
C ASP A 495 -3.80 27.88 -16.50
N LEU A 496 -4.67 28.07 -17.50
CA LEU A 496 -5.17 29.41 -17.87
C LEU A 496 -6.38 29.86 -17.04
N ILE A 497 -7.17 28.92 -16.52
CA ILE A 497 -8.44 29.22 -15.85
C ILE A 497 -8.30 29.32 -14.33
N ASN A 498 -7.54 28.42 -13.71
CA ASN A 498 -7.45 28.23 -12.27
C ASN A 498 -6.13 28.76 -11.68
N GLY A 499 -5.15 29.11 -12.51
CA GLY A 499 -3.86 29.64 -12.06
C GLY A 499 -2.92 28.51 -11.68
N THR A 500 -2.30 28.56 -10.49
CA THR A 500 -1.25 27.61 -10.07
C THR A 500 -1.74 26.63 -9.00
N SER A 501 -1.28 25.40 -9.03
CA SER A 501 -1.46 24.39 -7.98
C SER A 501 -0.16 23.70 -7.66
N THR A 502 0.04 23.30 -6.41
CA THR A 502 1.28 22.67 -5.95
C THR A 502 0.98 21.46 -5.08
N VAL A 503 1.67 20.34 -5.34
CA VAL A 503 1.65 19.14 -4.51
C VAL A 503 3.06 18.85 -4.02
N LEU A 504 3.16 18.47 -2.76
CA LEU A 504 4.41 18.06 -2.12
C LEU A 504 4.23 16.63 -1.62
N ARG A 505 5.03 15.69 -2.15
CA ARG A 505 5.08 14.33 -1.63
C ARG A 505 6.29 14.20 -0.71
N PRO A 506 6.09 14.25 0.63
CA PRO A 506 7.20 14.23 1.56
C PRO A 506 7.88 12.87 1.58
N ASN A 507 9.20 12.87 1.69
CA ASN A 507 10.01 11.65 1.82
C ASN A 507 9.83 10.62 0.69
N LEU A 508 9.36 11.06 -0.49
CA LEU A 508 8.99 10.18 -1.59
C LEU A 508 10.16 9.37 -2.12
N ILE A 509 11.35 9.97 -2.19
CA ILE A 509 12.55 9.32 -2.72
C ILE A 509 13.51 9.03 -1.57
N THR A 510 13.84 7.75 -1.39
CA THR A 510 14.84 7.31 -0.41
C THR A 510 16.11 6.87 -1.11
N VAL A 511 17.15 7.69 -0.97
CA VAL A 511 18.46 7.41 -1.53
C VAL A 511 19.32 6.79 -0.43
N GLY A 512 19.61 5.51 -0.60
CA GLY A 512 20.52 4.78 0.28
C GLY A 512 21.97 5.20 0.12
N ASP A 513 22.82 4.70 1.01
CA ASP A 513 24.24 5.00 1.01
C ASP A 513 24.91 4.72 -0.35
N TYR A 514 25.96 5.49 -0.62
CA TYR A 514 26.82 5.27 -1.77
C TYR A 514 27.28 3.82 -1.81
N GLN A 515 27.21 3.23 -3.00
CA GLN A 515 27.72 1.89 -3.22
C GLN A 515 29.18 1.96 -3.63
N LEU A 516 30.00 1.11 -3.01
CA LEU A 516 31.37 0.90 -3.46
C LEU A 516 31.37 -0.05 -4.65
N SER A 517 31.96 0.39 -5.76
CA SER A 517 32.13 -0.45 -6.95
C SER A 517 33.59 -0.89 -7.09
N MET A 518 33.82 -2.19 -7.23
CA MET A 518 35.10 -2.72 -7.68
C MET A 518 35.04 -3.06 -9.17
N THR A 519 36.04 -2.63 -9.93
CA THR A 519 36.24 -3.11 -11.30
C THR A 519 37.31 -4.20 -11.26
N SER A 520 36.91 -5.46 -11.43
CA SER A 520 37.80 -6.60 -11.23
C SER A 520 38.62 -6.93 -12.47
N SER A 521 39.93 -7.10 -12.30
CA SER A 521 40.67 -8.28 -12.77
C SER A 521 42.15 -8.24 -12.34
N GLY A 522 42.45 -8.68 -11.12
CA GLY A 522 43.82 -8.93 -10.63
C GLY A 522 44.57 -7.65 -10.25
N ALA A 523 44.93 -7.55 -8.96
CA ALA A 523 45.58 -6.36 -8.40
C ALA A 523 44.76 -5.09 -8.74
N GLY A 524 43.48 -5.06 -8.34
CA GLY A 524 42.50 -4.09 -8.83
C GLY A 524 42.50 -2.76 -8.09
N ASP A 525 42.17 -1.71 -8.84
CA ASP A 525 41.99 -0.36 -8.32
C ASP A 525 40.70 -0.30 -7.49
N LEU A 526 40.81 0.14 -6.24
CA LEU A 526 39.66 0.52 -5.44
C LEU A 526 39.19 1.87 -5.95
N ASN A 527 37.97 1.97 -6.50
CA ASN A 527 37.34 3.25 -6.79
C ASN A 527 36.29 3.56 -5.71
N VAL A 528 36.61 4.51 -4.83
CA VAL A 528 35.63 5.06 -3.91
C VAL A 528 35.06 6.33 -4.55
N ASN A 529 33.79 6.29 -4.96
CA ASN A 529 33.10 7.51 -5.39
C ASN A 529 32.96 8.41 -4.15
N PRO A 530 33.59 9.59 -4.15
CA PRO A 530 33.44 10.48 -3.02
C PRO A 530 32.01 10.98 -2.99
N VAL A 531 31.55 11.32 -1.79
CA VAL A 531 30.37 12.17 -1.66
C VAL A 531 30.63 13.46 -2.48
N PRO A 532 29.69 13.95 -3.28
CA PRO A 532 29.84 15.26 -3.92
C PRO A 532 29.83 16.39 -2.89
N ALA A 533 30.67 17.42 -3.11
CA ALA A 533 30.78 18.57 -2.21
C ALA A 533 29.45 19.32 -2.02
N SER A 534 28.55 19.23 -3.00
CA SER A 534 27.19 19.76 -2.92
C SER A 534 26.37 19.14 -1.79
N CYS A 535 26.69 17.92 -1.35
CA CYS A 535 25.97 17.25 -0.27
C CYS A 535 26.29 17.84 1.11
N TYR A 536 27.47 18.46 1.29
CA TYR A 536 27.89 19.02 2.58
C TYR A 536 28.76 20.29 2.40
N PRO A 537 28.15 21.46 2.18
CA PRO A 537 28.87 22.69 1.82
C PRO A 537 29.69 23.30 2.97
N THR A 538 29.44 22.91 4.22
CA THR A 538 30.21 23.35 5.40
C THR A 538 31.45 22.51 5.66
N VAL A 539 31.63 21.43 4.90
CA VAL A 539 32.73 20.51 5.07
C VAL A 539 34.04 21.16 4.66
N THR A 540 35.00 21.09 5.56
CA THR A 540 36.36 21.57 5.31
C THR A 540 37.32 20.40 5.11
N GLU A 541 37.03 19.24 5.73
CA GLU A 541 37.84 18.03 5.64
C GLU A 541 36.95 16.79 5.55
N GLY A 542 37.38 15.82 4.74
CA GLY A 542 36.73 14.51 4.60
C GLY A 542 37.76 13.40 4.61
N TRP A 543 37.41 12.28 5.22
CA TRP A 543 38.22 11.07 5.27
C TRP A 543 37.43 9.89 4.74
N THR A 544 38.10 9.01 4.01
CA THR A 544 37.60 7.67 3.75
C THR A 544 38.43 6.71 4.56
N PHE A 545 37.79 6.00 5.49
CA PHE A 545 38.38 4.91 6.23
C PHE A 545 38.03 3.61 5.54
N VAL A 546 39.05 2.81 5.29
CA VAL A 546 38.89 1.46 4.75
C VAL A 546 39.47 0.51 5.77
N SER A 547 38.69 -0.49 6.15
CA SER A 547 39.14 -1.55 7.05
C SER A 547 38.99 -2.90 6.37
N PHE A 548 39.94 -3.78 6.65
CA PHE A 548 39.93 -5.15 6.18
C PHE A 548 39.61 -6.06 7.36
N ALA A 549 38.66 -6.96 7.20
CA ALA A 549 38.46 -8.03 8.17
C ALA A 549 39.70 -8.91 8.17
N THR A 550 40.39 -9.02 9.31
CA THR A 550 41.61 -9.84 9.44
C THR A 550 41.33 -11.35 9.46
N THR A 551 40.05 -11.72 9.59
CA THR A 551 39.59 -13.10 9.53
C THR A 551 38.59 -13.24 8.37
N PRO A 552 38.84 -14.12 7.39
CA PRO A 552 37.90 -14.39 6.31
C PRO A 552 36.51 -14.73 6.85
N GLY A 553 35.49 -14.03 6.35
CA GLY A 553 34.09 -14.25 6.77
C GLY A 553 33.69 -13.66 8.12
N MET A 554 34.56 -12.92 8.81
CA MET A 554 34.16 -12.15 9.99
C MET A 554 33.73 -10.73 9.60
N VAL A 555 32.48 -10.40 9.94
CA VAL A 555 31.93 -9.05 9.90
C VAL A 555 32.44 -8.26 11.10
N GLY A 556 32.92 -7.02 10.90
CA GLY A 556 33.05 -6.03 11.98
C GLY A 556 34.04 -6.36 13.13
N GLY A 557 35.08 -7.17 12.91
CA GLY A 557 36.06 -7.53 13.96
C GLY A 557 37.13 -6.47 14.28
N GLY A 558 37.08 -5.28 13.65
CA GLY A 558 38.06 -4.20 13.80
C GLY A 558 37.68 -3.17 14.87
N ILE A 559 38.69 -2.50 15.43
CA ILE A 559 38.67 -1.58 16.59
C ILE A 559 37.78 -0.31 16.50
N TRP A 560 36.88 -0.18 15.52
CA TRP A 560 36.03 1.02 15.37
C TRP A 560 34.54 0.74 15.14
N PHE A 561 34.01 -0.34 15.70
CA PHE A 561 32.56 -0.56 15.79
C PHE A 561 32.09 -0.44 17.25
N GLY A 562 31.42 0.67 17.57
CA GLY A 562 30.88 0.96 18.91
C GLY A 562 31.23 2.35 19.46
N ILE A 563 32.05 3.13 18.75
CA ILE A 563 32.34 4.52 19.11
C ILE A 563 31.36 5.40 18.32
N ASN A 564 30.58 6.22 19.04
CA ASN A 564 29.78 7.29 18.46
C ASN A 564 30.76 8.44 18.18
N PRO A 565 31.23 8.64 16.94
CA PRO A 565 32.37 9.51 16.69
C PRO A 565 31.98 10.94 17.01
N ASP A 566 32.65 11.54 17.99
CA ASP A 566 32.50 12.94 18.37
C ASP A 566 33.80 13.71 18.11
N SER A 567 33.75 15.04 18.24
CA SER A 567 34.90 15.92 18.01
C SER A 567 36.09 15.60 18.93
N ALA A 568 35.83 15.03 20.12
CA ALA A 568 36.88 14.60 21.07
C ALA A 568 37.58 13.30 20.62
N THR A 569 36.82 12.37 20.05
CA THR A 569 37.32 11.13 19.44
C THR A 569 38.25 11.45 18.27
N LEU A 570 37.89 12.45 17.46
CA LEU A 570 38.66 12.92 16.32
C LEU A 570 39.92 13.71 16.71
N LEU A 571 39.88 14.51 17.78
CA LEU A 571 41.07 15.21 18.32
C LEU A 571 42.14 14.24 18.88
N GLY A 572 41.72 13.08 19.39
CA GLY A 572 42.63 12.02 19.85
C GLY A 572 43.33 11.24 18.74
N LEU A 573 42.86 11.35 17.49
CA LEU A 573 43.41 10.66 16.31
C LEU A 573 44.56 11.42 15.62
N SER A 574 45.00 12.54 16.19
CA SER A 574 45.99 13.46 15.60
C SER A 574 47.45 13.01 15.64
N SER A 575 47.78 11.72 15.81
CA SER A 575 49.16 11.25 15.52
C SER A 575 49.26 9.77 15.10
N PRO A 576 50.05 9.46 14.05
CA PRO A 576 50.13 8.12 13.48
C PRO A 576 50.91 7.15 14.38
N LEU A 577 50.37 5.94 14.59
CA LEU A 577 51.13 4.81 15.12
C LEU A 577 51.40 3.82 13.98
N ALA A 578 52.61 3.88 13.41
CA ALA A 578 53.34 2.90 12.57
C ALA A 578 52.64 2.22 11.35
N VAL A 579 53.46 1.88 10.34
CA VAL A 579 53.08 1.24 9.05
C VAL A 579 52.50 -0.17 9.18
N SER A 580 52.51 -0.75 10.37
CA SER A 580 51.92 -2.07 10.68
C SER A 580 50.49 -1.96 11.24
N ASN A 581 49.94 -0.75 11.26
CA ASN A 581 48.59 -0.49 11.72
C ASN A 581 47.61 -0.92 10.63
N PRO A 582 46.58 -1.74 10.93
CA PRO A 582 45.54 -2.15 9.97
C PRO A 582 44.70 -0.97 9.43
N LEU A 583 45.03 0.26 9.82
CA LEU A 583 44.39 1.51 9.42
C LEU A 583 45.27 2.23 8.40
N HIS A 584 44.81 2.32 7.15
CA HIS A 584 45.40 3.21 6.16
C HIS A 584 44.65 4.55 6.20
N PHE A 585 45.37 5.57 6.68
CA PHE A 585 44.90 6.95 6.71
C PHE A 585 45.45 7.68 5.48
N ILE A 586 44.58 8.32 4.68
CA ILE A 586 45.04 9.26 3.67
C ILE A 586 44.41 10.62 3.99
N PRO A 587 44.99 11.40 4.91
CA PRO A 587 44.57 12.77 5.13
C PRO A 587 45.15 13.63 4.00
N THR A 588 44.36 13.94 2.97
CA THR A 588 44.61 15.16 2.21
C THR A 588 43.98 16.32 2.98
N ALA A 589 44.70 16.82 3.99
CA ALA A 589 44.30 18.03 4.68
C ALA A 589 44.09 19.15 3.64
N ASN A 590 42.95 19.85 3.74
CA ASN A 590 42.54 20.98 2.89
C ASN A 590 42.13 20.68 1.44
N THR A 591 41.87 19.42 1.05
CA THR A 591 41.20 19.15 -0.23
C THR A 591 40.09 18.15 0.01
N TYR A 592 38.83 18.59 -0.08
CA TYR A 592 37.69 17.71 -0.24
C TYR A 592 37.98 16.83 -1.46
N PRO A 593 38.18 15.50 -1.33
CA PRO A 593 38.42 14.67 -2.50
C PRO A 593 37.11 14.59 -3.27
N ASN A 594 36.85 15.51 -4.20
CA ASN A 594 35.76 15.40 -5.17
C ASN A 594 36.14 14.48 -6.34
N THR A 595 37.34 13.90 -6.30
CA THR A 595 37.82 12.90 -7.22
C THR A 595 37.85 11.55 -6.54
N SER A 596 37.39 10.53 -7.25
CA SER A 596 37.60 9.12 -6.95
C SER A 596 38.98 8.83 -6.34
N LEU A 597 39.01 8.20 -5.17
CA LEU A 597 40.23 7.56 -4.68
C LEU A 597 40.44 6.33 -5.55
N VAL A 598 41.56 6.29 -6.28
CA VAL A 598 42.00 5.14 -7.08
C VAL A 598 43.30 4.65 -6.46
N LEU A 599 43.26 3.49 -5.80
CA LEU A 599 44.49 2.84 -5.33
C LEU A 599 45.19 2.17 -6.51
N PRO A 600 46.50 2.37 -6.74
CA PRO A 600 47.21 1.75 -7.84
C PRO A 600 47.11 0.23 -7.83
N PRO A 601 47.28 -0.44 -8.98
CA PRO A 601 47.24 -1.88 -9.05
C PRO A 601 48.21 -2.54 -8.06
N GLY A 602 47.70 -3.45 -7.24
CA GLY A 602 48.49 -4.23 -6.28
C GLY A 602 48.66 -3.58 -4.90
N SER A 603 48.05 -2.41 -4.70
CA SER A 603 48.02 -1.72 -3.39
C SER A 603 47.22 -2.48 -2.33
N VAL A 604 46.35 -3.41 -2.75
CA VAL A 604 45.59 -4.30 -1.87
C VAL A 604 45.92 -5.73 -2.25
N ASN A 605 46.63 -6.46 -1.39
CA ASN A 605 47.03 -7.85 -1.63
C ASN A 605 46.50 -8.75 -0.50
N ALA A 606 45.20 -9.02 -0.52
CA ALA A 606 44.52 -9.80 0.51
C ALA A 606 43.31 -10.60 -0.04
N PRO A 607 43.54 -11.66 -0.84
CA PRO A 607 42.47 -12.48 -1.42
C PRO A 607 41.64 -13.20 -0.35
N GLY A 608 40.31 -13.15 -0.47
CA GLY A 608 39.38 -13.80 0.45
C GLY A 608 39.04 -13.00 1.72
N LEU A 609 39.48 -11.74 1.81
CA LEU A 609 39.04 -10.81 2.85
C LEU A 609 37.83 -10.01 2.37
N THR A 610 36.92 -9.70 3.29
CA THR A 610 35.88 -8.69 3.08
C THR A 610 36.39 -7.33 3.52
N MET A 611 36.01 -6.30 2.77
CA MET A 611 36.39 -4.93 3.04
C MET A 611 35.14 -4.10 3.33
N ASP A 612 35.24 -3.28 4.37
CA ASP A 612 34.23 -2.30 4.74
C ASP A 612 34.87 -0.91 4.65
N ALA A 613 34.09 0.06 4.16
CA ALA A 613 34.51 1.44 4.07
C ALA A 613 33.51 2.36 4.78
N VAL A 614 34.04 3.34 5.50
CA VAL A 614 33.28 4.39 6.16
C VAL A 614 33.85 5.72 5.65
N GLN A 615 33.03 6.51 4.99
CA GLN A 615 33.36 7.90 4.72
C GLN A 615 32.96 8.73 5.92
N VAL A 616 33.73 9.75 6.25
CA VAL A 616 33.50 10.66 7.38
C VAL A 616 33.80 12.07 6.91
N MET A 617 32.94 13.03 7.24
CA MET A 617 33.14 14.44 6.92
C MET A 617 32.96 15.32 8.16
N ILE A 618 33.81 16.35 8.29
CA ILE A 618 33.72 17.34 9.37
C ILE A 618 33.51 18.76 8.84
N ASP A 619 32.79 19.58 9.61
CA ASP A 619 32.61 21.00 9.31
C ASP A 619 33.75 21.89 9.84
N ALA A 620 33.67 23.18 9.52
CA ALA A 620 34.61 24.21 9.98
C ALA A 620 34.69 24.39 11.51
N THR A 621 33.75 23.84 12.28
CA THR A 621 33.77 23.84 13.76
C THR A 621 34.46 22.59 14.33
N GLY A 622 34.87 21.65 13.48
CA GLY A 622 35.42 20.35 13.87
C GLY A 622 34.36 19.33 14.27
N SER A 623 33.08 19.58 13.94
CA SER A 623 31.98 18.66 14.23
C SER A 623 31.83 17.63 13.12
N LEU A 624 31.56 16.37 13.49
CA LEU A 624 31.18 15.32 12.53
C LEU A 624 29.84 15.68 11.89
N VAL A 625 29.81 15.83 10.57
CA VAL A 625 28.59 16.19 9.82
C VAL A 625 28.05 15.07 8.94
N TYR A 626 28.86 14.07 8.61
CA TYR A 626 28.40 12.87 7.92
C TYR A 626 29.32 11.70 8.19
N TRP A 627 28.73 10.51 8.24
CA TRP A 627 29.45 9.28 8.01
C TRP A 627 28.59 8.29 7.21
N SER A 628 29.22 7.49 6.35
CA SER A 628 28.54 6.41 5.63
C SER A 628 28.86 5.06 6.26
N ASN A 629 27.98 4.08 6.12
CA ASN A 629 28.35 2.68 6.35
C ASN A 629 28.20 1.92 5.04
N VAL A 630 29.30 1.66 4.35
CA VAL A 630 29.22 0.98 3.06
C VAL A 630 29.06 -0.52 3.27
N ALA A 631 28.04 -1.11 2.65
CA ALA A 631 27.83 -2.54 2.66
C ALA A 631 28.91 -3.28 1.84
N GLN A 632 29.64 -4.16 2.54
CA GLN A 632 30.38 -5.35 2.11
C GLN A 632 30.75 -5.43 0.62
N VAL A 633 32.05 -5.27 0.31
CA VAL A 633 32.59 -5.70 -0.99
C VAL A 633 33.63 -6.80 -0.78
N GLY A 634 33.38 -7.98 -1.37
CA GLY A 634 34.23 -9.17 -1.22
C GLY A 634 35.35 -9.21 -2.27
N PHE A 635 36.58 -9.53 -1.84
CA PHE A 635 37.80 -9.55 -2.65
C PHE A 635 38.26 -10.96 -3.07
#